data_AF-A0A6C1NZF6-F1
#
_entry.id   AF-A0A6C1NZF6-F1
#
_cell.length_a   1.000
_cell.length_b   1.000
_cell.length_c   1.000
_cell.angle_alpha   90.00
_cell.angle_beta   90.00
_cell.angle_gamma   90.00
#
_symmetry.space_group_name_H-M   'P 1'
#
loop_
_entity.id
_entity.type
_entity.pdbx_description
1 polymer ?
#
loop_
_entity_poly.entity_id
_entity_poly.type
_entity_poly.pdbx_seq_one_letter_code
_entity_poly.pdbx_strand_id
1 'polypeptide(L)' 'MKDIVVKEKVIRRELILLGLMLLVAFLMNVYAILVHQGQWSELLSQLHVVGLLTLFLYGLVLLVRLIYWGGRAVWKRSVS' A
#
# COMPACT_ATOMS: atom_id res chain seq x y z
N MET A 1 -6.17 -1.20 -24.82
CA MET A 1 -5.31 -0.49 -23.85
C MET A 1 -4.11 0.17 -24.57
N LYS A 2 -4.35 1.06 -25.56
CA LYS A 2 -3.28 1.60 -26.42
C LYS A 2 -2.86 3.04 -26.10
N ASP A 3 -3.54 3.74 -25.19
CA ASP A 3 -3.26 5.16 -24.90
C ASP A 3 -3.16 5.51 -23.40
N ILE A 4 -2.76 4.56 -22.55
CA ILE A 4 -2.44 4.91 -21.16
C ILE A 4 -1.02 5.50 -21.14
N VAL A 5 -0.93 6.82 -20.91
CA VAL A 5 0.31 7.60 -20.76
C VAL A 5 1.24 7.02 -19.68
N VAL A 6 0.68 6.25 -18.75
CA VAL A 6 1.43 5.52 -17.72
C VAL A 6 1.99 4.23 -18.32
N LYS A 7 3.32 4.11 -18.34
CA LYS A 7 4.04 2.90 -18.76
C LYS A 7 3.44 1.66 -18.09
N GLU A 8 3.11 0.63 -18.87
CA GLU A 8 2.56 -0.65 -18.38
C GLU A 8 3.40 -1.26 -17.23
N LYS A 9 4.72 -1.09 -17.29
CA LYS A 9 5.67 -1.52 -16.24
C LYS A 9 5.38 -0.87 -14.88
N VAL A 10 4.95 0.40 -14.87
CA VAL A 10 4.59 1.13 -13.65
C VAL A 10 3.29 0.55 -13.09
N ILE A 11 2.27 0.37 -13.93
CA ILE A 11 0.97 -0.18 -13.50
C ILE A 11 1.14 -1.56 -12.86
N ARG A 12 1.90 -2.46 -13.50
CA ARG A 12 2.18 -3.80 -12.94
C ARG A 12 2.86 -3.71 -11.58
N ARG A 13 3.85 -2.81 -11.43
CA ARG A 13 4.55 -2.62 -10.15
C ARG A 13 3.61 -2.09 -9.06
N GLU A 14 2.79 -1.08 -9.36
CA GLU A 14 1.86 -0.53 -8.38
C GLU A 14 0.79 -1.55 -7.99
N LEU A 15 0.30 -2.39 -8.92
CA LEU A 15 -0.61 -3.49 -8.61
C LEU A 15 0.01 -4.56 -7.71
N ILE A 16 1.27 -4.95 -7.97
CA ILE A 16 2.00 -5.89 -7.11
C ILE A 16 2.16 -5.30 -5.70
N LEU A 17 2.51 -4.01 -5.60
CA LEU A 17 2.69 -3.33 -4.32
C LEU A 17 1.37 -3.22 -3.55
N LEU A 18 0.28 -2.86 -4.24
CA LEU A 18 -1.06 -2.84 -3.66
C LEU A 18 -1.47 -4.24 -3.15
N GLY A 19 -1.22 -5.29 -3.94
CA GLY A 19 -1.49 -6.67 -3.54
C GLY A 19 -0.69 -7.12 -2.32
N LEU A 20 0.58 -6.72 -2.23
CA LEU A 20 1.41 -6.97 -1.04
C LEU A 20 0.86 -6.24 0.20
N MET A 21 0.46 -4.96 0.06
CA MET A 21 -0.13 -4.21 1.18
C MET A 21 -1.46 -4.82 1.62
N LEU A 22 -2.27 -5.30 0.67
CA LEU A 22 -3.53 -6.00 0.96
C LEU A 22 -3.28 -7.29 1.76
N LEU A 23 -2.28 -8.07 1.34
CA LEU A 23 -1.90 -9.29 2.03
C LEU A 23 -1.40 -9.00 3.46
N VAL A 24 -0.57 -7.97 3.64
CA VAL A 24 -0.10 -7.55 4.97
C VAL A 24 -1.26 -7.07 5.85
N ALA A 25 -2.15 -6.24 5.32
CA ALA A 25 -3.32 -5.75 6.06
C ALA A 25 -4.25 -6.90 6.48
N PHE A 26 -4.46 -7.88 5.60
CA PHE A 26 -5.25 -9.07 5.89
C PHE A 26 -4.60 -9.93 6.99
N LEU A 27 -3.29 -10.16 6.90
CA LEU A 27 -2.56 -10.89 7.95
C LEU A 27 -2.59 -10.16 9.30
N MET A 28 -2.49 -8.83 9.31
CA MET A 28 -2.65 -8.03 10.52
C MET A 28 -4.06 -8.17 11.12
N ASN A 29 -5.09 -8.21 10.26
CA ASN A 29 -6.46 -8.43 10.71
C ASN A 29 -6.64 -9.82 11.34
N VAL A 30 -6.12 -10.86 10.69
CA VAL A 30 -6.11 -12.23 11.25
C VAL A 30 -5.33 -12.27 12.56
N TYR A 31 -4.16 -11.64 12.63
CA TYR A 31 -3.35 -11.58 13.85
C TYR A 31 -4.10 -10.91 15.00
N ALA A 32 -4.82 -9.81 14.75
CA ALA A 32 -5.63 -9.14 15.77
C ALA A 32 -6.72 -10.07 16.31
N ILE A 33 -7.42 -10.81 15.44
CA ILE A 33 -8.44 -11.79 15.87
C ILE A 33 -7.82 -12.88 16.74
N LEU A 34 -6.65 -13.40 16.37
CA LEU A 34 -5.95 -14.44 17.14
C LEU A 34 -5.51 -13.92 18.53
N VAL A 35 -4.96 -12.71 18.61
CA VAL A 35 -4.49 -12.11 19.87
C VAL A 35 -5.64 -11.76 20.80
N HIS A 36 -6.73 -11.24 20.25
CA HIS A 36 -7.90 -10.80 21.03
C HIS A 36 -8.94 -11.90 21.25
N GLN A 37 -8.66 -13.14 20.81
CA GLN A 37 -9.62 -14.26 20.81
C GLN A 37 -10.98 -13.89 20.18
N GLY A 38 -10.95 -13.10 19.10
CA GLY A 38 -12.13 -12.65 18.38
C GLY A 38 -12.82 -13.79 17.62
N GLN A 39 -14.06 -13.55 17.17
CA GLN A 39 -14.79 -14.54 16.38
C GLN A 39 -14.28 -14.57 14.93
N TRP A 40 -14.24 -15.75 14.32
CA TRP A 40 -13.89 -15.90 12.90
C TRP A 40 -14.86 -15.19 11.94
N SER A 41 -16.09 -14.89 12.39
CA SER A 41 -17.05 -14.06 11.65
C SER A 41 -16.57 -12.60 11.50
N GLU A 42 -15.71 -12.13 12.40
CA GLU A 42 -15.12 -10.79 12.34
C GLU A 42 -14.22 -10.59 11.12
N LEU A 43 -13.65 -11.68 10.60
CA LEU A 43 -12.80 -11.69 9.42
C LEU A 43 -13.55 -11.19 8.17
N LEU A 44 -14.84 -11.54 8.06
CA LEU A 44 -15.72 -11.07 6.99
C LEU A 44 -16.28 -9.68 7.29
N SER A 45 -16.68 -9.42 8.53
CA SER A 45 -17.27 -8.13 8.88
C SER A 45 -16.25 -7.00 8.79
N GLN A 46 -14.97 -7.25 9.08
CA GLN A 46 -13.89 -6.26 9.06
C GLN A 46 -13.20 -6.11 7.69
N LEU A 47 -13.73 -6.70 6.60
CA LEU A 47 -13.14 -6.54 5.26
C LEU A 47 -12.99 -5.07 4.82
N HIS A 48 -13.94 -4.22 5.22
CA HIS A 48 -13.86 -2.78 4.98
C HIS A 48 -12.69 -2.13 5.75
N VAL A 49 -12.41 -2.59 6.98
CA VAL A 49 -11.26 -2.16 7.78
C VAL A 49 -9.96 -2.61 7.12
N VAL A 50 -9.89 -3.86 6.62
CA VAL A 50 -8.73 -4.36 5.86
C VAL A 50 -8.49 -3.51 4.61
N GLY A 51 -9.56 -3.13 3.89
CA GLY A 51 -9.47 -2.23 2.75
C GLY A 51 -8.90 -0.85 3.11
N LEU A 52 -9.41 -0.23 4.18
CA LEU A 52 -8.91 1.05 4.67
C LEU A 52 -7.45 0.95 5.14
N LEU A 53 -7.09 -0.11 5.87
CA LEU A 53 -5.73 -0.35 6.34
C LEU A 53 -4.77 -0.55 5.16
N THR A 54 -5.20 -1.25 4.11
CA THR A 54 -4.43 -1.42 2.86
C THR A 54 -4.13 -0.08 2.22
N LEU A 55 -5.15 0.77 2.06
CA LEU A 55 -4.99 2.12 1.49
C LEU A 55 -4.07 2.98 2.36
N PHE A 56 -4.20 2.90 3.68
CA PHE A 56 -3.33 3.60 4.61
C PHE A 56 -1.86 3.18 4.48
N LEU A 57 -1.58 1.87 4.50
CA LEU A 57 -0.23 1.32 4.34
C LEU A 57 0.36 1.68 2.96
N TYR A 58 -0.42 1.54 1.90
CA TYR A 58 -0.02 1.94 0.55
C TYR A 58 0.30 3.43 0.47
N GLY A 59 -0.54 4.28 1.06
CA GLY A 59 -0.32 5.72 1.17
C GLY A 59 0.97 6.05 1.92
N LEU A 60 1.28 5.32 2.99
CA LEU A 60 2.51 5.49 3.77
C LEU A 60 3.75 5.16 2.95
N VAL A 61 3.72 4.06 2.19
CA VAL A 61 4.79 3.69 1.25
C VAL A 61 4.95 4.74 0.15
N LEU A 62 3.85 5.25 -0.42
CA LEU A 62 3.89 6.33 -1.40
C LEU A 62 4.47 7.62 -0.83
N LEU A 63 4.15 7.96 0.42
CA LEU A 63 4.65 9.16 1.09
C LEU A 63 6.17 9.07 1.30
N VAL A 64 6.67 7.95 1.82
CA VAL A 64 8.12 7.70 1.94
C VAL A 64 8.81 7.82 0.59
N ARG A 65 8.20 7.27 -0.45
CA ARG A 65 8.71 7.37 -1.82
C ARG A 65 8.72 8.82 -2.30
N LEU A 66 7.66 9.58 -2.07
CA LEU A 66 7.58 10.97 -2.49
C LEU A 66 8.65 11.82 -1.80
N ILE A 67 8.90 11.60 -0.50
CA ILE A 67 9.99 12.25 0.24
C ILE A 67 11.36 11.89 -0.35
N TYR A 68 11.62 10.60 -0.59
CA TYR A 68 12.91 10.16 -1.14
C TYR A 68 13.18 10.73 -2.54
N TRP A 69 12.19 10.65 -3.44
CA TRP A 69 12.33 11.14 -4.81
C TRP A 69 12.34 12.67 -4.87
N GLY A 70 11.50 13.33 -4.07
CA GLY A 70 11.46 14.78 -3.92
C GLY A 70 12.77 15.33 -3.36
N GLY A 71 13.28 14.73 -2.28
CA GLY A 71 14.56 15.10 -1.67
C GLY A 71 15.73 14.95 -2.65
N ARG A 72 15.80 13.83 -3.39
CA ARG A 72 16.81 13.66 -4.45
C ARG A 72 16.68 14.67 -5.59
N ALA A 73 15.45 15.04 -5.97
CA ALA A 73 15.22 16.02 -7.03
C ALA A 73 15.67 17.43 -6.59
N VAL A 74 15.40 17.81 -5.34
CA VAL A 74 15.87 19.08 -4.76
C VAL A 74 17.39 19.10 -4.66
N TRP A 75 18.01 18.02 -4.17
CA TRP A 75 19.47 17.93 -4.08
C TRP A 75 20.16 18.08 -5.44
N LYS A 76 19.66 17.40 -6.48
CA LYS A 76 20.22 17.52 -7.84
C LYS A 76 20.14 18.94 -8.40
N ARG A 77 19.11 19.71 -8.04
CA ARG A 77 18.99 21.12 -8.46
C ARG A 77 19.92 22.05 -7.71
N SER A 78 20.36 21.68 -6.50
CA SER A 78 21.28 22.50 -5.71
C SER A 78 22.76 22.35 -6.11
N VAL A 79 23.10 21.30 -6.86
CA VAL A 79 24.50 20.96 -7.24
C VAL A 79 24.76 21.20 -8.74
N SER A 80 23.74 21.57 -9.51
CA SER A 80 23.82 21.99 -10.91
C SER A 80 23.89 23.50 -11.02
#